data_AF-A0A7S3FTD1-F1
#
_entry.id   AF-A0A7S3FTD1-F1
#
_cell.length_a   1.000
_cell.length_b   1.000
_cell.length_c   1.000
_cell.angle_alpha   90.00
_cell.angle_beta   90.00
_cell.angle_gamma   90.00
#
_symmetry.space_group_name_H-M   'P 1'
#
loop_
_entity.id
_entity.type
_entity.pdbx_description
1 polymer ?
#
loop_
_entity_poly.entity_id
_entity_poly.type
_entity_poly.pdbx_seq_one_letter_code
_entity_poly.pdbx_strand_id
1 'polypeptide(L)'
;IEGASRQYHATADRLQLIPSTAKHAEGVDFEVSLKPHSEDGSSESLEAFASTCKTKLKPALGALRESYARKTRQAGEEMAEAQEKADASEEQLAEKQEEIASLGQENQRLEEQTKQLKEQTDADLATKNAEIDRIRTDIQSLKETAVRQLEESEQQAHALRSEYDELCVTTTLETEMVNKELAAALEALIGHKLHIQQTLKRIDEQTKNYVEDVMGGCVV
;
A
#
# COMPACT_ATOMS: atom_id res chain seq x y z
N ILE A 1 62.26 -52.88 -57.76
CA ILE A 1 62.76 -52.12 -56.59
C ILE A 1 62.65 -50.62 -56.84
N GLU A 2 63.07 -50.09 -57.99
CA GLU A 2 62.96 -48.66 -58.34
C GLU A 2 61.52 -48.11 -58.31
N GLY A 3 60.52 -48.87 -58.76
CA GLY A 3 59.11 -48.46 -58.69
C GLY A 3 58.59 -48.26 -57.25
N ALA A 4 59.06 -49.09 -56.31
CA ALA A 4 58.71 -48.97 -54.89
C ALA A 4 59.40 -47.77 -54.22
N SER A 5 60.64 -47.45 -54.64
CA SER A 5 61.35 -46.25 -54.19
C SER A 5 60.66 -44.96 -54.60
N ARG A 6 60.23 -44.87 -55.88
CA ARG A 6 59.49 -43.70 -56.38
C ARG A 6 58.15 -43.53 -55.67
N GLN A 7 57.44 -44.62 -55.40
CA GLN A 7 56.16 -44.58 -54.70
C GLN A 7 56.33 -44.16 -53.23
N TYR A 8 57.39 -44.63 -52.57
CA TYR A 8 57.77 -44.17 -51.23
C TYR A 8 58.10 -42.68 -51.21
N HIS A 9 58.95 -42.20 -52.12
CA HIS A 9 59.30 -40.78 -52.21
C HIS A 9 58.09 -39.90 -52.51
N ALA A 10 57.17 -40.33 -53.38
CA ALA A 10 55.92 -39.62 -53.64
C ALA A 10 55.01 -39.55 -52.40
N THR A 11 54.93 -40.63 -51.60
CA THR A 11 54.19 -40.61 -50.33
C THR A 11 54.89 -39.79 -49.25
N ALA A 12 56.22 -39.81 -49.18
CA ALA A 12 57.01 -39.06 -48.23
C ALA A 12 56.98 -37.56 -48.53
N ASP A 13 56.98 -37.18 -49.81
CA ASP A 13 56.77 -35.80 -50.27
C ASP A 13 55.36 -35.29 -49.93
N ARG A 14 54.33 -36.12 -50.18
CA ARG A 14 52.95 -35.81 -49.79
C ARG A 14 52.78 -35.66 -48.26
N LEU A 15 53.56 -36.40 -47.47
CA LEU A 15 53.60 -36.31 -46.01
C LEU A 15 54.58 -35.24 -45.50
N GLN A 16 55.24 -34.49 -46.39
CA GLN A 16 56.22 -33.43 -46.08
C GLN A 16 57.38 -33.91 -45.20
N LEU A 17 57.97 -35.06 -45.57
CA LEU A 17 59.11 -35.69 -44.90
C LEU A 17 60.44 -35.52 -45.66
N ILE A 18 60.39 -35.08 -46.93
CA ILE A 18 61.56 -34.85 -47.79
C ILE A 18 61.38 -33.44 -48.40
N PRO A 19 62.41 -32.57 -48.44
CA PRO A 19 63.79 -32.77 -47.95
C PRO A 19 63.87 -32.81 -46.42
N SER A 20 65.04 -33.08 -45.84
CA SER A 20 65.26 -33.15 -44.38
C SER A 20 64.88 -31.88 -43.60
N THR A 21 64.66 -30.76 -44.30
CA THR A 21 64.14 -29.48 -43.79
C THR A 21 62.61 -29.38 -43.81
N ALA A 22 61.91 -30.41 -44.28
CA ALA A 22 60.46 -30.40 -44.40
C ALA A 22 59.78 -30.42 -43.02
N LYS A 23 58.55 -29.89 -42.97
CA LYS A 23 57.79 -29.57 -41.75
C LYS A 23 57.65 -30.74 -40.76
N HIS A 24 57.67 -31.97 -41.27
CA HIS A 24 57.50 -33.19 -40.46
C HIS A 24 58.74 -34.08 -40.46
N ALA A 25 59.82 -33.64 -41.10
CA ALA A 25 61.06 -34.40 -41.17
C ALA A 25 61.88 -34.33 -39.85
N GLU A 26 61.68 -33.28 -39.04
CA GLU A 26 62.38 -33.05 -37.76
C GLU A 26 63.92 -33.21 -37.87
N GLY A 27 64.50 -32.88 -39.03
CA GLY A 27 65.93 -32.99 -39.31
C GLY A 27 66.43 -34.39 -39.70
N VAL A 28 65.53 -35.38 -39.84
CA VAL A 28 65.86 -36.72 -40.31
C VAL A 28 65.77 -36.79 -41.83
N ASP A 29 66.79 -37.37 -42.45
CA ASP A 29 66.82 -37.60 -43.90
C ASP A 29 66.00 -38.86 -44.23
N PHE A 30 64.83 -38.64 -44.84
CA PHE A 30 63.94 -39.70 -45.33
C PHE A 30 64.21 -40.08 -46.79
N GLU A 31 65.25 -39.53 -47.43
CA GLU A 31 65.56 -39.81 -48.82
C GLU A 31 66.31 -41.15 -48.98
N VAL A 32 65.62 -42.15 -49.54
CA VAL A 32 66.22 -43.44 -49.90
C VAL A 32 67.07 -43.31 -51.18
N SER A 33 68.39 -43.23 -51.03
CA SER A 33 69.34 -43.30 -52.15
C SER A 33 69.78 -44.74 -52.42
N LEU A 34 69.21 -45.39 -53.42
CA LEU A 34 69.70 -46.66 -53.96
C LEU A 34 70.79 -46.33 -54.99
N LYS A 35 72.08 -46.44 -54.65
CA LYS A 35 73.17 -46.31 -55.62
C LYS A 35 73.18 -47.55 -56.53
N PRO A 36 72.89 -47.46 -57.84
CA PRO A 36 73.20 -48.53 -58.77
C PRO A 36 74.67 -48.38 -59.18
N HIS A 37 75.40 -49.49 -59.21
CA HIS A 37 76.85 -49.59 -59.53
C HIS A 37 77.81 -49.29 -58.36
N SER A 38 78.07 -50.30 -57.55
CA SER A 38 79.45 -50.74 -57.34
C SER A 38 79.60 -52.10 -58.02
N GLU A 39 80.63 -52.28 -58.83
CA GLU A 39 80.86 -53.49 -59.66
C GLU A 39 81.21 -54.75 -58.87
N ASP A 40 81.29 -54.69 -57.54
CA ASP A 40 81.32 -55.87 -56.68
C ASP A 40 79.94 -56.10 -56.07
N GLY A 41 79.37 -57.27 -56.33
CA GLY A 41 78.11 -57.75 -55.77
C GLY A 41 78.19 -58.01 -54.25
N SER A 42 78.49 -56.98 -53.47
CA SER A 42 78.54 -57.09 -52.02
C SER A 42 77.15 -56.92 -51.40
N SER A 43 76.77 -57.91 -50.59
CA SER A 43 75.66 -57.88 -49.63
C SER A 43 75.69 -56.61 -48.74
N GLU A 44 76.85 -55.95 -48.63
CA GLU A 44 77.13 -54.82 -47.76
C GLU A 44 76.31 -53.55 -48.07
N SER A 45 76.04 -53.22 -49.34
CA SER A 45 75.23 -52.02 -49.68
C SER A 45 73.75 -52.20 -49.35
N LEU A 46 73.24 -53.44 -49.48
CA LEU A 46 71.87 -53.80 -49.09
C LEU A 46 71.75 -53.90 -47.56
N GLU A 47 72.80 -54.36 -46.87
CA GLU A 47 72.90 -54.39 -45.41
C GLU A 47 73.01 -52.99 -44.80
N ALA A 48 73.75 -52.07 -45.42
CA ALA A 48 73.83 -50.66 -45.02
C ALA A 48 72.49 -49.91 -45.21
N PHE A 49 71.75 -50.23 -46.29
CA PHE A 49 70.40 -49.73 -46.50
C PHE A 49 69.40 -50.34 -45.50
N ALA A 50 69.44 -51.65 -45.31
CA ALA A 50 68.59 -52.34 -44.36
C ALA A 50 68.86 -51.90 -42.91
N SER A 51 70.11 -51.62 -42.55
CA SER A 51 70.49 -51.08 -41.24
C SER A 51 70.00 -49.64 -41.08
N THR A 52 70.16 -48.77 -42.07
CA THR A 52 69.65 -47.38 -42.02
C THR A 52 68.12 -47.33 -41.94
N CYS A 53 67.42 -48.18 -42.71
CA CYS A 53 65.98 -48.36 -42.60
C CYS A 53 65.53 -48.83 -41.21
N LYS A 54 66.25 -49.79 -40.61
CA LYS A 54 65.93 -50.34 -39.28
C LYS A 54 66.30 -49.40 -38.13
N THR A 55 67.39 -48.67 -38.24
CA THR A 55 67.98 -47.87 -37.13
C THR A 55 67.58 -46.40 -37.14
N LYS A 56 67.27 -45.81 -38.31
CA LYS A 56 66.94 -44.38 -38.43
C LYS A 56 65.53 -44.13 -38.92
N LEU A 57 65.16 -44.68 -40.08
CA LEU A 57 63.86 -44.38 -40.72
C LEU A 57 62.65 -44.96 -39.96
N LYS A 58 62.70 -46.24 -39.60
CA LYS A 58 61.61 -46.88 -38.84
C LYS A 58 61.39 -46.26 -37.46
N PRO A 59 62.44 -46.00 -36.65
CA PRO A 59 62.27 -45.32 -35.36
C PRO A 59 61.74 -43.89 -35.52
N ALA A 60 62.20 -43.13 -36.51
CA ALA A 60 61.73 -41.76 -36.75
C ALA A 60 60.25 -41.72 -37.20
N LEU A 61 59.84 -42.59 -38.12
CA LEU A 61 58.42 -42.73 -38.49
C LEU A 61 57.56 -43.23 -37.32
N GLY A 62 58.12 -44.11 -36.48
CA GLY A 62 57.48 -44.57 -35.25
C GLY A 62 57.25 -43.43 -34.26
N ALA A 63 58.27 -42.61 -34.00
CA ALA A 63 58.20 -41.44 -33.13
C ALA A 63 57.22 -40.38 -33.67
N LEU A 64 57.21 -40.15 -34.98
CA LEU A 64 56.26 -39.24 -35.63
C LEU A 64 54.82 -39.74 -35.45
N ARG A 65 54.58 -41.03 -35.70
CA ARG A 65 53.27 -41.66 -35.49
C ARG A 65 52.82 -41.55 -34.03
N GLU A 66 53.72 -41.83 -33.09
CA GLU A 66 53.46 -41.72 -31.65
C GLU A 66 53.13 -40.27 -31.24
N SER A 67 53.86 -39.29 -31.77
CA SER A 67 53.63 -37.86 -31.55
C SER A 67 52.24 -37.43 -32.04
N TYR A 68 51.85 -37.84 -33.25
CA TYR A 68 50.51 -37.56 -33.78
C TYR A 68 49.41 -38.31 -33.04
N ALA A 69 49.65 -39.56 -32.62
CA ALA A 69 48.71 -40.30 -31.78
C ALA A 69 48.49 -39.59 -30.43
N ARG A 70 49.57 -39.10 -29.81
CA ARG A 70 49.50 -38.31 -28.57
C ARG A 70 48.77 -36.98 -28.76
N LYS A 71 49.06 -36.23 -29.82
CA LYS A 71 48.35 -34.98 -30.14
C LYS A 71 46.86 -35.22 -30.40
N THR A 72 46.53 -36.30 -31.12
CA THR A 72 45.13 -36.66 -31.39
C THR A 72 44.41 -37.01 -30.09
N ARG A 73 45.05 -37.76 -29.20
CA ARG A 73 44.50 -38.07 -27.88
C ARG A 73 44.32 -36.81 -27.03
N GLN A 74 45.33 -35.94 -26.96
CA GLN A 74 45.25 -34.69 -26.21
C GLN A 74 44.12 -33.78 -26.75
N ALA A 75 44.02 -33.62 -28.07
CA ALA A 75 42.92 -32.86 -28.66
C ALA A 75 41.54 -33.48 -28.38
N GLY A 76 41.46 -34.82 -28.31
CA GLY A 76 40.24 -35.52 -27.91
C GLY A 76 39.88 -35.29 -26.43
N GLU A 77 40.88 -35.29 -25.54
CA GLU A 77 40.70 -34.97 -24.11
C GLU A 77 40.26 -33.50 -23.92
N GLU A 78 40.90 -32.56 -24.62
CA GLU A 78 40.52 -31.13 -24.62
C GLU A 78 39.11 -30.91 -25.20
N MET A 79 38.74 -31.62 -26.26
CA MET A 79 37.39 -31.57 -26.83
C MET A 79 36.34 -32.12 -25.86
N ALA A 80 36.64 -33.23 -25.17
CA ALA A 80 35.75 -33.79 -24.16
C ALA A 80 35.55 -32.82 -22.98
N GLU A 81 36.64 -32.22 -22.47
CA GLU A 81 36.56 -31.23 -21.40
C GLU A 81 35.75 -29.98 -21.83
N ALA A 82 35.94 -29.52 -23.07
CA ALA A 82 35.18 -28.40 -23.61
C ALA A 82 33.68 -28.74 -23.74
N GLN A 83 33.35 -29.98 -24.13
CA GLN A 83 31.96 -30.44 -24.22
C GLN A 83 31.31 -30.51 -22.84
N GLU A 84 31.99 -31.09 -21.85
CA GLU A 84 31.47 -31.14 -20.47
C GLU A 84 31.20 -29.74 -19.90
N LYS A 85 32.07 -28.76 -20.20
CA LYS A 85 31.85 -27.36 -19.80
C LYS A 85 30.67 -26.72 -20.54
N ALA A 86 30.48 -27.04 -21.82
CA ALA A 86 29.35 -26.55 -22.60
C ALA A 86 28.04 -27.11 -22.02
N ASP A 87 27.97 -28.42 -21.78
CA ASP A 87 26.80 -29.10 -21.22
C ASP A 87 26.46 -28.53 -19.82
N ALA A 88 27.46 -28.35 -18.96
CA ALA A 88 27.26 -27.76 -17.63
C ALA A 88 26.78 -26.29 -17.71
N SER A 89 27.27 -25.52 -18.68
CA SER A 89 26.81 -24.15 -18.90
C SER A 89 25.38 -24.09 -19.43
N GLU A 90 24.98 -25.04 -20.28
CA GLU A 90 23.61 -25.13 -20.79
C GLU A 90 22.62 -25.49 -19.69
N GLU A 91 22.98 -26.42 -18.80
CA GLU A 91 22.19 -26.76 -17.61
C GLU A 91 22.00 -25.54 -16.69
N GLN A 92 23.09 -24.84 -16.35
CA GLN A 92 23.00 -23.62 -15.56
C GLN A 92 22.16 -22.53 -16.23
N LEU A 93 22.26 -22.39 -17.55
CA LEU A 93 21.45 -21.43 -18.29
C LEU A 93 19.96 -21.79 -18.21
N ALA A 94 19.61 -23.06 -18.34
CA ALA A 94 18.23 -23.54 -18.21
C ALA A 94 17.68 -23.28 -16.80
N GLU A 95 18.45 -23.60 -15.75
CA GLU A 95 18.07 -23.31 -14.36
C GLU A 95 17.82 -21.80 -14.14
N LYS A 96 18.70 -20.94 -14.66
CA LYS A 96 18.54 -19.49 -14.54
C LYS A 96 17.35 -18.96 -15.32
N GLN A 97 17.02 -19.54 -16.48
CA GLN A 97 15.82 -19.18 -17.22
C GLN A 97 14.54 -19.54 -16.46
N GLU A 98 14.51 -20.70 -15.82
CA GLU A 98 13.38 -21.10 -14.96
C GLU A 98 13.24 -20.19 -13.73
N GLU A 99 14.35 -19.86 -13.07
CA GLU A 99 14.39 -18.92 -11.95
C GLU A 99 13.84 -17.53 -12.35
N ILE A 100 14.29 -17.00 -13.50
CA ILE A 100 13.81 -15.73 -14.04
C ILE A 100 12.30 -15.78 -14.35
N ALA A 101 11.82 -16.88 -14.93
CA ALA A 101 10.41 -17.05 -15.22
C ALA A 101 9.56 -17.08 -13.94
N SER A 102 10.02 -17.81 -12.92
CA SER A 102 9.38 -17.89 -11.61
C SER A 102 9.30 -16.52 -10.92
N LEU A 103 10.44 -15.81 -10.83
CA LEU A 103 10.50 -14.45 -10.27
C LEU A 103 9.64 -13.47 -11.07
N GLY A 104 9.57 -13.61 -12.39
CA GLY A 104 8.71 -12.80 -13.25
C GLY A 104 7.22 -12.99 -12.93
N GLN A 105 6.79 -14.23 -12.70
CA GLN A 105 5.41 -14.53 -12.29
C GLN A 105 5.10 -14.00 -10.89
N GLU A 106 6.04 -14.15 -9.94
CA GLU A 106 5.86 -13.61 -8.59
C GLU A 106 5.76 -12.08 -8.60
N ASN A 107 6.60 -11.41 -9.38
CA ASN A 107 6.57 -9.96 -9.51
C ASN A 107 5.23 -9.48 -10.10
N GLN A 108 4.75 -10.11 -11.18
CA GLN A 108 3.42 -9.81 -11.74
C GLN A 108 2.29 -9.99 -10.72
N ARG A 109 2.35 -11.08 -9.93
CA ARG A 109 1.38 -11.33 -8.86
C ARG A 109 1.40 -10.21 -7.81
N LEU A 110 2.59 -9.78 -7.39
CA LEU A 110 2.75 -8.71 -6.41
C LEU A 110 2.31 -7.34 -6.95
N GLU A 111 2.58 -7.04 -8.22
CA GLU A 111 2.10 -5.84 -8.89
C GLU A 111 0.57 -5.77 -8.92
N GLU A 112 -0.09 -6.89 -9.29
CA GLU A 112 -1.55 -6.97 -9.31
C GLU A 112 -2.14 -6.83 -7.89
N GLN A 113 -1.55 -7.49 -6.89
CA GLN A 113 -1.97 -7.33 -5.49
C GLN A 113 -1.82 -5.88 -5.00
N THR A 114 -0.72 -5.23 -5.36
CA THR A 114 -0.48 -3.83 -4.99
C THR A 114 -1.50 -2.90 -5.66
N LYS A 115 -1.83 -3.16 -6.93
CA LYS A 115 -2.84 -2.40 -7.65
C LYS A 115 -4.23 -2.56 -7.02
N GLN A 116 -4.64 -3.79 -6.72
CA GLN A 116 -5.92 -4.07 -6.06
C GLN A 116 -6.01 -3.41 -4.68
N LEU A 117 -4.93 -3.48 -3.88
CA LEU A 117 -4.91 -2.85 -2.56
C LEU A 117 -5.02 -1.32 -2.65
N LYS A 118 -4.38 -0.70 -3.65
CA LYS A 118 -4.52 0.74 -3.91
C LYS A 118 -5.95 1.10 -4.29
N GLU A 119 -6.54 0.39 -5.25
CA GLU A 119 -7.93 0.61 -5.68
C GLU A 119 -8.93 0.46 -4.53
N GLN A 120 -8.74 -0.55 -3.67
CA GLN A 120 -9.55 -0.75 -2.48
C GLN A 120 -9.38 0.41 -1.48
N THR A 121 -8.14 0.81 -1.21
CA THR A 121 -7.85 1.90 -0.27
C THR A 121 -8.43 3.22 -0.76
N ASP A 122 -8.33 3.51 -2.06
CA ASP A 122 -8.89 4.72 -2.67
C ASP A 122 -10.42 4.74 -2.60
N ALA A 123 -11.07 3.59 -2.81
CA ALA A 123 -12.52 3.44 -2.67
C ALA A 123 -12.98 3.62 -1.20
N ASP A 124 -12.24 3.06 -0.25
CA ASP A 124 -12.49 3.23 1.19
C ASP A 124 -12.31 4.69 1.62
N LEU A 125 -11.25 5.36 1.16
CA LEU A 125 -11.01 6.78 1.41
C LEU A 125 -12.13 7.65 0.83
N ALA A 126 -12.57 7.39 -0.40
CA ALA A 126 -13.68 8.11 -1.01
C ALA A 126 -14.97 7.96 -0.18
N THR A 127 -15.27 6.74 0.27
CA THR A 127 -16.44 6.46 1.12
C THR A 127 -16.35 7.20 2.46
N LYS A 128 -15.18 7.16 3.10
CA LYS A 128 -14.95 7.84 4.39
C LYS A 128 -15.01 9.35 4.27
N ASN A 129 -14.50 9.93 3.19
CA ASN A 129 -14.61 11.36 2.93
C ASN A 129 -16.07 11.79 2.72
N ALA A 130 -16.85 11.01 1.98
CA ALA A 130 -18.29 11.27 1.81
C ALA A 130 -19.04 11.19 3.16
N GLU A 131 -18.69 10.23 4.02
CA GLU A 131 -19.24 10.12 5.39
C GLU A 131 -18.86 11.33 6.25
N ILE A 132 -17.60 11.79 6.19
CA ILE A 132 -17.14 12.99 6.89
C ILE A 132 -17.93 14.22 6.46
N ASP A 133 -18.13 14.43 5.15
CA ASP A 133 -18.84 15.60 4.65
C ASP A 133 -20.33 15.57 5.01
N ARG A 134 -20.93 14.37 5.04
CA ARG A 134 -22.28 14.18 5.56
C ARG A 134 -22.37 14.56 7.03
N ILE A 135 -21.46 14.05 7.88
CA ILE A 135 -21.44 14.36 9.31
C ILE A 135 -21.21 15.87 9.53
N ARG A 136 -20.36 16.52 8.75
CA ARG A 136 -20.16 17.98 8.83
C ARG A 136 -21.45 18.75 8.53
N THR A 137 -22.18 18.30 7.51
CA THR A 137 -23.48 18.90 7.14
C THR A 137 -24.50 18.71 8.25
N ASP A 138 -24.57 17.51 8.83
CA ASP A 138 -25.48 17.20 9.94
C ASP A 138 -25.14 18.04 11.19
N ILE A 139 -23.85 18.20 11.53
CA ILE A 139 -23.40 19.06 12.63
C ILE A 139 -23.82 20.51 12.39
N GLN A 140 -23.64 21.02 11.16
CA GLN A 140 -24.01 22.39 10.83
C GLN A 140 -25.53 22.59 10.96
N SER A 141 -26.33 21.68 10.40
CA SER A 141 -27.78 21.71 10.51
C SER A 141 -28.26 21.65 11.96
N LEU A 142 -27.64 20.80 12.80
CA LEU A 142 -27.96 20.69 14.21
C LEU A 142 -27.63 21.97 14.98
N LYS A 143 -26.49 22.59 14.68
CA LYS A 143 -26.12 23.88 15.28
C LYS A 143 -27.10 24.98 14.92
N GLU A 144 -27.45 25.11 13.65
CA GLU A 144 -28.43 26.09 13.17
C GLU A 144 -29.80 25.87 13.82
N THR A 145 -30.24 24.61 13.90
CA THR A 145 -31.50 24.25 14.56
C THR A 145 -31.47 24.57 16.05
N ALA A 146 -30.38 24.25 16.75
CA ALA A 146 -30.24 24.52 18.17
C ALA A 146 -30.22 26.02 18.48
N VAL A 147 -29.51 26.82 17.67
CA VAL A 147 -29.49 28.30 17.80
C VAL A 147 -30.90 28.85 17.59
N ARG A 148 -31.59 28.43 16.52
CA ARG A 148 -32.96 28.87 16.25
C ARG A 148 -33.94 28.50 17.37
N GLN A 149 -33.86 27.29 17.89
CA GLN A 149 -34.71 26.84 19.00
C GLN A 149 -34.42 27.60 20.30
N LEU A 150 -33.15 27.93 20.56
CA LEU A 150 -32.78 28.75 21.70
C LEU A 150 -33.36 30.17 21.56
N GLU A 151 -33.19 30.81 20.40
CA GLU A 151 -33.75 32.14 20.13
C GLU A 151 -35.28 32.16 20.26
N GLU A 152 -35.96 31.13 19.73
CA GLU A 152 -37.42 31.01 19.85
C GLU A 152 -37.86 30.85 21.32
N SER A 153 -37.16 30.01 22.08
CA SER A 153 -37.42 29.80 23.52
C SER A 153 -37.17 31.07 24.33
N GLU A 154 -36.08 31.80 24.06
CA GLU A 154 -35.78 33.08 24.71
C GLU A 154 -36.83 34.14 24.40
N GLN A 155 -37.31 34.22 23.16
CA GLN A 155 -38.40 35.12 22.77
C GLN A 155 -39.71 34.77 23.48
N GLN A 156 -40.06 33.48 23.57
CA GLN A 156 -41.24 33.02 24.30
C GLN A 156 -41.15 33.35 25.80
N ALA A 157 -39.97 33.12 26.41
CA ALA A 157 -39.73 33.45 27.81
C ALA A 157 -39.85 34.96 28.07
N HIS A 158 -39.35 35.79 27.15
CA HIS A 158 -39.50 37.25 27.23
C HIS A 158 -40.95 37.70 27.08
N ALA A 159 -41.71 37.12 26.15
CA ALA A 159 -43.12 37.43 25.96
C ALA A 159 -43.94 37.08 27.22
N LEU A 160 -43.79 35.86 27.74
CA LEU A 160 -44.46 35.41 28.96
C LEU A 160 -44.11 36.27 30.18
N ARG A 161 -42.87 36.73 30.27
CA ARG A 161 -42.46 37.65 31.35
C ARG A 161 -43.15 39.00 31.23
N SER A 162 -43.26 39.55 30.03
CA SER A 162 -43.98 40.80 29.79
C SER A 162 -45.46 40.66 30.17
N GLU A 163 -46.12 39.57 29.74
CA GLU A 163 -47.51 39.27 30.08
C GLU A 163 -47.70 39.12 31.60
N TYR A 164 -46.77 38.45 32.28
CA TYR A 164 -46.79 38.31 33.73
C TYR A 164 -46.66 39.66 34.43
N ASP A 165 -45.71 40.51 34.01
CA ASP A 165 -45.50 41.82 34.60
C ASP A 165 -46.73 42.73 34.40
N GLU A 166 -47.35 42.70 33.21
CA GLU A 166 -48.62 43.39 32.93
C GLU A 166 -49.75 42.89 33.84
N LEU A 167 -49.91 41.57 33.96
CA LEU A 167 -50.94 40.95 34.79
C LEU A 167 -50.76 41.28 36.28
N CYS A 168 -49.52 41.34 36.77
CA CYS A 168 -49.22 41.78 38.12
C CYS A 168 -49.70 43.22 38.35
N VAL A 169 -49.38 44.14 37.44
CA VAL A 169 -49.79 45.54 37.52
C VAL A 169 -51.32 45.66 37.51
N THR A 170 -52.00 45.00 36.57
CA THR A 170 -53.47 45.05 36.50
C THR A 170 -54.13 44.48 37.75
N THR A 171 -53.64 43.34 38.24
CA THR A 171 -54.17 42.70 39.45
C THR A 171 -53.97 43.58 40.68
N THR A 172 -52.82 44.25 40.82
CA THR A 172 -52.58 45.20 41.91
C THR A 172 -53.53 46.38 41.82
N LEU A 173 -53.72 46.98 40.64
CA LEU A 173 -54.65 48.09 40.44
C LEU A 173 -56.10 47.69 40.75
N GLU A 174 -56.56 46.54 40.27
CA GLU A 174 -57.89 46.02 40.58
C GLU A 174 -58.08 45.79 42.08
N THR A 175 -57.06 45.23 42.75
CA THR A 175 -57.08 45.02 44.21
C THR A 175 -57.19 46.36 44.96
N GLU A 176 -56.43 47.37 44.54
CA GLU A 176 -56.50 48.72 45.12
C GLU A 176 -57.87 49.37 44.89
N MET A 177 -58.44 49.23 43.69
CA MET A 177 -59.78 49.72 43.36
C MET A 177 -60.85 49.07 44.23
N VAL A 178 -60.87 47.73 44.31
CA VAL A 178 -61.82 46.98 45.14
C VAL A 178 -61.67 47.36 46.61
N ASN A 179 -60.44 47.49 47.12
CA ASN A 179 -60.21 47.92 48.50
C ASN A 179 -60.74 49.33 48.76
N LYS A 180 -60.58 50.25 47.82
CA LYS A 180 -61.09 51.62 47.92
C LYS A 180 -62.63 51.64 47.90
N GLU A 181 -63.26 50.89 47.02
CA GLU A 181 -64.72 50.77 46.96
C GLU A 181 -65.29 50.14 48.22
N LEU A 182 -64.64 49.09 48.73
CA LEU A 182 -65.01 48.44 49.99
C LEU A 182 -64.90 49.42 51.17
N ALA A 183 -63.81 50.20 51.26
CA ALA A 183 -63.65 51.21 52.29
C ALA A 183 -64.76 52.27 52.25
N ALA A 184 -65.08 52.78 51.05
CA ALA A 184 -66.17 53.75 50.86
C ALA A 184 -67.54 53.17 51.26
N ALA A 185 -67.82 51.90 50.91
CA ALA A 185 -69.04 51.22 51.30
C ALA A 185 -69.13 51.02 52.83
N LEU A 186 -68.02 50.65 53.48
CA LEU A 186 -67.94 50.53 54.94
C LEU A 186 -68.16 51.88 55.63
N GLU A 187 -67.56 52.96 55.14
CA GLU A 187 -67.78 54.32 55.64
C GLU A 187 -69.25 54.74 55.53
N ALA A 188 -69.89 54.47 54.38
CA ALA A 188 -71.31 54.75 54.18
C ALA A 188 -72.20 53.95 55.15
N LEU A 189 -71.90 52.66 55.36
CA LEU A 189 -72.61 51.82 56.31
C LEU A 189 -72.44 52.28 57.76
N ILE A 190 -71.22 52.68 58.14
CA ILE A 190 -70.93 53.25 59.47
C ILE A 190 -71.70 54.55 59.66
N GLY A 191 -71.67 55.44 58.67
CA GLY A 191 -72.40 56.71 58.68
C GLY A 191 -73.91 56.50 58.84
N HIS A 192 -74.49 55.59 58.04
CA HIS A 192 -75.90 55.25 58.13
C HIS A 192 -76.28 54.63 59.48
N LYS A 193 -75.46 53.70 59.99
CA LYS A 193 -75.64 53.11 61.32
C LYS A 193 -75.62 54.18 62.41
N LEU A 194 -74.67 55.10 62.38
CA LEU A 194 -74.56 56.20 63.34
C LEU A 194 -75.79 57.12 63.26
N HIS A 195 -76.27 57.43 62.05
CA HIS A 195 -77.47 58.21 61.85
C HIS A 195 -78.73 57.54 62.44
N ILE A 196 -78.92 56.24 62.21
CA ILE A 196 -80.01 55.47 62.83
C ILE A 196 -79.88 55.51 64.36
N GLN A 197 -78.68 55.27 64.90
CA GLN A 197 -78.46 55.30 66.36
C GLN A 197 -78.77 56.67 66.97
N GLN A 198 -78.36 57.76 66.33
CA GLN A 198 -78.67 59.13 66.76
C GLN A 198 -80.16 59.41 66.69
N THR A 199 -80.83 58.97 65.62
CA THR A 199 -82.27 59.14 65.44
C THR A 199 -83.05 58.37 66.50
N LEU A 200 -82.69 57.12 66.77
CA LEU A 200 -83.28 56.31 67.83
C LEU A 200 -83.07 56.94 69.21
N LYS A 201 -81.86 57.43 69.53
CA LYS A 201 -81.59 58.15 70.78
C LYS A 201 -82.46 59.40 70.92
N ARG A 202 -82.59 60.20 69.86
CA ARG A 202 -83.45 61.38 69.85
C ARG A 202 -84.91 61.02 70.07
N ILE A 203 -85.41 59.98 69.41
CA ILE A 203 -86.80 59.51 69.60
C ILE A 203 -86.99 58.99 71.04
N ASP A 204 -86.03 58.26 71.61
CA ASP A 204 -86.06 57.79 73.00
C ASP A 204 -86.10 58.97 73.98
N GLU A 205 -85.26 60.00 73.80
CA GLU A 205 -85.27 61.23 74.58
C GLU A 205 -86.60 61.99 74.45
N GLN A 206 -87.14 62.14 73.24
CA GLN A 206 -88.46 62.75 73.01
C GLN A 206 -89.58 61.96 73.69
N THR A 207 -89.51 60.63 73.64
CA THR A 207 -90.49 59.75 74.28
C THR A 207 -90.41 59.87 75.80
N LYS A 208 -89.20 59.89 76.38
CA LYS A 208 -89.00 60.13 77.82
C LYS A 208 -89.56 61.48 78.25
N ASN A 209 -89.24 62.56 77.53
CA ASN A 209 -89.78 63.88 77.83
C ASN A 209 -91.30 63.93 77.72
N TYR A 210 -91.90 63.29 76.71
CA TYR A 210 -93.36 63.20 76.58
C TYR A 210 -94.01 62.41 77.72
N VAL A 211 -93.38 61.31 78.14
CA VAL A 211 -93.83 60.53 79.32
C VAL A 211 -93.73 61.37 80.59
N GLU A 212 -92.65 62.14 80.77
CA GLU A 212 -92.49 63.05 81.91
C GLU A 212 -93.50 64.21 81.89
N ASP A 213 -93.81 64.79 80.74
CA ASP A 213 -94.83 65.84 80.59
C ASP A 213 -96.25 65.31 80.86
N VAL A 214 -96.59 64.12 80.35
CA VAL A 214 -97.92 63.50 80.56
C VAL A 214 -98.10 62.97 81.98
N MET A 215 -97.04 62.44 82.61
CA MET A 215 -97.10 61.96 84.00
C MET A 215 -96.91 63.08 85.03
N GLY A 216 -96.17 64.14 84.70
CA GLY A 216 -96.01 65.35 85.52
C GLY A 216 -97.24 66.26 85.52
N GLY A 217 -98.03 66.26 84.44
CA GLY A 217 -99.31 66.95 84.36
C GLY A 217 -100.46 66.27 85.12
N CYS A 218 -100.27 65.06 85.66
CA CYS A 218 -101.26 64.31 86.43
C CYS A 218 -101.11 64.45 87.96
N VAL A 219 -100.34 65.44 88.44
CA VAL A 219 -100.28 65.83 89.86
C VAL A 219 -100.74 67.29 90.02
N VAL A 220 -102.04 67.53 89.86
CA VAL A 220 -102.80 68.61 90.52
C VAL A 220 -104.18 68.07 90.87
#